data_AF-Q7WXH6-F1
#
_entry.id   AF-Q7WXH6-F1
#
_cell.length_a   1.000
_cell.length_b   1.000
_cell.length_c   1.000
_cell.angle_alpha   90.00
_cell.angle_beta   90.00
_cell.angle_gamma   90.00
#
_symmetry.space_group_name_H-M   'P 1'
#
loop_
_entity.id
_entity.type
_entity.pdbx_description
1 polymer ?
#
loop_
_entity_poly.entity_id
_entity_poly.type
_entity_poly.pdbx_seq_one_letter_code
_entity_poly.pdbx_strand_id
1 'polypeptide(L)'
;MAAAACEPGVSVSKLAREHGINANMLFTWRRRYRMEQRQEAAVLLPVTVEHPSSPPGPMPMSPAAAVCEPTPPHGAIEIRLGRAVIRIEGAVDATTLRTVLDRLTP
;
A
#
# COMPACT_ATOMS: atom_id res chain seq x y z
N MET A 1 26.29 -3.76 13.61
CA MET A 1 26.59 -2.31 13.56
C MET A 1 25.42 -1.46 13.07
N ALA A 2 24.76 -1.77 11.94
CA ALA A 2 23.63 -0.96 11.44
C ALA A 2 22.40 -0.96 12.38
N ALA A 3 22.05 -2.13 12.95
CA ALA A 3 20.99 -2.25 13.95
C ALA A 3 21.29 -1.42 15.22
N ALA A 4 22.51 -1.53 15.76
CA ALA A 4 22.94 -0.71 16.90
C ALA A 4 22.90 0.81 16.62
N ALA A 5 23.15 1.23 15.38
CA ALA A 5 23.00 2.63 14.97
C ALA A 5 21.53 3.08 14.82
N CYS A 6 20.57 2.16 14.82
CA CYS A 6 19.13 2.46 14.80
C CYS A 6 18.55 2.71 16.18
N GLU A 7 19.23 2.28 17.25
CA GLU A 7 18.75 2.44 18.64
C GLU A 7 18.53 3.92 19.00
N PRO A 8 17.46 4.23 19.74
CA PRO A 8 17.17 5.59 20.16
C PRO A 8 18.29 6.12 21.08
N GLY A 9 18.69 7.38 20.85
CA GLY A 9 19.77 8.02 21.62
C GLY A 9 21.20 7.67 21.18
N VAL A 10 21.39 6.75 20.22
CA VAL A 10 22.72 6.43 19.72
C VAL A 10 23.23 7.49 18.74
N SER A 11 24.41 8.04 19.04
CA SER A 11 25.16 8.89 18.10
C SER A 11 25.93 8.03 17.11
N VAL A 12 25.55 8.12 15.84
CA VAL A 12 26.17 7.40 14.72
C VAL A 12 27.67 7.73 14.62
N SER A 13 28.05 9.00 14.81
CA SER A 13 29.45 9.43 14.72
C SER A 13 30.30 8.89 15.87
N LYS A 14 29.74 8.82 17.09
CA LYS A 14 30.41 8.23 18.25
C LYS A 14 30.64 6.74 18.04
N LEU A 15 29.58 6.02 17.65
CA LEU A 15 29.63 4.59 17.37
C LEU A 15 30.63 4.27 16.24
N ALA A 16 30.67 5.09 15.19
CA ALA A 16 31.62 4.93 14.09
C ALA A 16 33.08 5.09 14.56
N ARG A 17 33.36 6.09 15.41
CA ARG A 17 34.69 6.34 15.97
C ARG A 17 35.15 5.21 16.91
N GLU A 18 34.26 4.69 17.75
CA GLU A 18 34.54 3.56 18.65
C GLU A 18 34.94 2.29 17.88
N HIS A 19 34.35 2.10 16.69
CA HIS A 19 34.64 0.96 15.83
C HIS A 19 35.65 1.25 14.71
N GLY A 20 36.25 2.44 14.67
CA GLY A 20 37.25 2.81 13.66
C GLY A 20 36.72 2.83 12.23
N ILE A 21 35.42 3.03 12.03
CA ILE A 21 34.77 3.05 10.71
C ILE A 21 34.35 4.47 10.32
N ASN A 22 34.23 4.72 9.01
CA ASN A 22 33.70 5.99 8.53
C ASN A 22 32.19 6.09 8.83
N ALA A 23 31.78 7.18 9.50
CA ALA A 23 30.38 7.42 9.85
C ALA A 23 29.43 7.38 8.64
N ASN A 24 29.90 7.79 7.45
CA ASN A 24 29.12 7.75 6.21
C ASN A 24 28.71 6.33 5.80
N MET A 25 29.57 5.34 6.08
CA MET A 25 29.23 3.93 5.87
C MET A 25 28.11 3.49 6.80
N LEU A 26 28.19 3.89 8.08
CA LEU A 26 27.17 3.55 9.06
C LEU A 26 25.83 4.20 8.76
N PHE A 27 25.80 5.45 8.25
CA PHE A 27 24.58 6.08 7.73
C PHE A 27 23.98 5.32 6.55
N THR A 28 24.83 4.90 5.59
CA THR A 28 24.40 4.13 4.42
C THR A 28 23.82 2.77 4.84
N TRP A 29 24.48 2.05 5.73
CA TRP A 29 24.01 0.77 6.24
C TRP A 29 22.74 0.91 7.07
N ARG A 30 22.64 1.94 7.91
CA ARG A 30 21.41 2.25 8.67
C ARG A 30 20.22 2.47 7.74
N ARG A 31 20.43 3.16 6.62
CA ARG A 31 19.39 3.39 5.60
C ARG A 31 18.93 2.08 4.97
N ARG A 32 19.87 1.22 4.54
CA ARG A 32 19.56 -0.09 3.93
C ARG A 32 18.84 -1.01 4.92
N TYR A 33 19.35 -1.11 6.15
CA TYR A 33 18.74 -1.88 7.22
C TYR A 33 17.27 -1.48 7.47
N ARG A 34 16.95 -0.19 7.47
CA ARG A 34 15.56 0.28 7.62
C ARG A 34 14.68 -0.01 6.40
N MET A 35 15.24 -0.05 5.20
CA MET A 35 14.51 -0.42 3.98
C MET A 35 14.20 -1.91 3.98
N GLU A 36 15.15 -2.75 4.41
CA GLU A 36 14.97 -4.19 4.59
C GLU A 36 13.94 -4.48 5.69
N GLN A 37 13.98 -3.79 6.83
CA GLN A 37 12.95 -3.93 7.88
C GLN A 37 11.55 -3.45 7.43
N ARG A 38 11.46 -2.52 6.47
CA ARG A 38 10.19 -2.09 5.87
C ARG A 38 9.60 -3.10 4.89
N GLN A 39 10.25 -4.24 4.66
CA GLN A 39 9.63 -5.38 3.98
C GLN A 39 8.66 -6.14 4.90
N GLU A 40 8.56 -5.82 6.19
CA GLU A 40 7.40 -6.24 6.99
C GLU A 40 6.14 -5.61 6.41
N ALA A 41 5.16 -6.49 6.13
CA ALA A 41 4.00 -6.30 5.26
C ALA A 41 3.39 -4.89 5.31
N ALA A 42 3.17 -4.31 4.13
CA ALA A 42 2.40 -3.08 3.99
C ALA A 42 1.03 -3.24 4.67
N VAL A 43 0.80 -2.45 5.71
CA VAL A 43 -0.49 -2.46 6.44
C VAL A 43 -1.54 -1.81 5.54
N LEU A 44 -2.51 -2.60 5.08
CA LEU A 44 -3.68 -2.08 4.38
C LEU A 44 -4.59 -1.41 5.40
N LEU A 45 -4.83 -0.10 5.24
CA LEU A 45 -5.79 0.62 6.06
C LEU A 45 -7.19 0.48 5.43
N PRO A 46 -8.22 0.10 6.20
CA PRO A 46 -9.58 0.05 5.70
C PRO A 46 -10.05 1.48 5.38
N VAL A 47 -10.50 1.70 4.15
CA VAL A 47 -11.13 2.95 3.71
C VAL A 47 -12.60 2.66 3.42
N THR A 48 -13.50 3.36 4.13
CA THR A 48 -14.93 3.34 3.86
C THR A 48 -15.24 4.32 2.74
N VAL A 49 -15.79 3.81 1.63
CA VAL A 49 -16.26 4.65 0.53
C VAL A 49 -17.72 5.02 0.80
N GLU A 50 -17.98 6.27 1.15
CA GLU A 50 -19.33 6.79 1.27
C GLU A 50 -19.88 7.10 -0.13
N HIS A 51 -20.96 6.41 -0.52
CA HIS A 51 -21.71 6.78 -1.72
C HIS A 51 -22.51 8.06 -1.41
N PRO A 52 -22.49 9.09 -2.29
CA PRO A 52 -23.37 10.23 -2.12
C PRO A 52 -24.82 9.75 -2.20
N SER A 53 -25.51 9.80 -1.06
CA SER A 53 -26.95 9.60 -0.96
C SER A 53 -27.65 10.61 -1.86
N SER A 54 -28.32 10.14 -2.91
CA SER A 54 -29.22 10.99 -3.70
C SER A 54 -30.35 11.47 -2.78
N PRO A 55 -30.66 12.78 -2.75
CA PRO A 55 -31.72 13.30 -1.89
C PRO A 55 -33.09 12.68 -2.27
N PRO A 56 -33.99 12.49 -1.29
CA PRO A 56 -35.31 11.94 -1.53
C PRO A 56 -36.18 12.97 -2.29
N GLY A 57 -36.24 12.82 -3.62
CA GLY A 57 -37.27 13.45 -4.43
C GLY A 57 -38.62 12.72 -4.22
N PRO A 58 -39.76 13.43 -4.17
CA PRO A 58 -41.06 12.81 -3.89
C PRO A 58 -41.50 11.91 -5.06
N MET A 59 -41.81 10.65 -4.78
CA MET A 59 -42.61 9.77 -5.65
C MET A 59 -44.12 10.07 -5.43
N PRO A 60 -45.05 9.65 -6.32
CA PRO A 60 -44.93 8.53 -7.27
C PRO A 60 -45.53 8.78 -8.68
N MET A 61 -45.04 8.05 -9.68
CA MET A 61 -45.87 7.35 -10.69
C MET A 61 -44.98 6.33 -11.42
N SER A 62 -45.44 5.08 -11.49
CA SER A 62 -44.75 3.97 -12.18
C SER A 62 -44.48 4.30 -13.66
N PRO A 63 -43.40 3.71 -14.22
CA PRO A 63 -43.65 2.81 -15.34
C PRO A 63 -42.81 1.53 -15.31
N ALA A 64 -43.36 0.56 -16.05
CA ALA A 64 -42.82 -0.68 -16.61
C ALA A 64 -41.32 -1.01 -16.41
N ALA A 65 -41.12 -2.30 -16.10
CA ALA A 65 -39.87 -3.02 -16.02
C ALA A 65 -38.84 -2.61 -17.11
N ALA A 66 -37.84 -1.82 -16.70
CA ALA A 66 -36.53 -1.84 -17.31
C ALA A 66 -35.70 -2.85 -16.51
N VAL A 67 -35.23 -3.89 -17.20
CA VAL A 67 -34.24 -4.84 -16.69
C VAL A 67 -33.01 -4.04 -16.29
N CYS A 68 -32.80 -3.86 -14.98
CA CYS A 68 -31.51 -3.38 -14.48
C CYS A 68 -30.51 -4.51 -14.71
N GLU A 69 -29.71 -4.43 -15.78
CA GLU A 69 -28.43 -5.12 -15.78
C GLU A 69 -27.68 -4.68 -14.51
N PRO A 70 -27.11 -5.61 -13.73
CA PRO A 70 -26.25 -5.25 -12.63
C PRO A 70 -25.00 -4.62 -13.23
N THR A 71 -24.93 -3.28 -13.25
CA THR A 71 -23.70 -2.57 -13.54
C THR A 71 -22.62 -3.17 -12.64
N PRO A 72 -21.58 -3.83 -13.20
CA PRO A 72 -20.57 -4.45 -12.37
C PRO A 72 -19.95 -3.36 -11.50
N PRO A 73 -19.63 -3.62 -10.23
CA PRO A 73 -18.85 -2.67 -9.45
C PRO A 73 -17.54 -2.43 -10.19
N HIS A 74 -17.42 -1.27 -10.84
CA HIS A 74 -16.21 -0.84 -11.51
C HIS A 74 -15.25 -0.34 -10.43
N GLY A 75 -14.65 -1.29 -9.71
CA GLY A 75 -13.57 -1.03 -8.78
C GLY A 75 -12.26 -0.86 -9.55
N ALA A 76 -11.40 0.03 -9.08
CA ALA A 76 -10.02 0.13 -9.55
C ALA A 76 -9.08 -0.14 -8.38
N ILE A 77 -8.18 -1.11 -8.52
CA ILE A 77 -7.11 -1.40 -7.56
C ILE A 77 -5.79 -0.93 -8.16
N GLU A 78 -5.11 0.00 -7.48
CA GLU A 78 -3.77 0.47 -7.86
C GLU A 78 -2.72 -0.12 -6.92
N ILE A 79 -1.74 -0.82 -7.47
CA ILE A 79 -0.61 -1.43 -6.76
C ILE A 79 0.67 -0.69 -7.20
N ARG A 80 1.43 -0.15 -6.25
CA ARG A 80 2.70 0.55 -6.50
C ARG A 80 3.90 -0.29 -6.07
N LEU A 81 4.78 -0.58 -7.02
CA LEU A 81 6.02 -1.35 -6.83
C LEU A 81 7.22 -0.50 -7.27
N GLY A 82 7.79 0.24 -6.33
CA GLY A 82 8.87 1.19 -6.62
C GLY A 82 8.43 2.29 -7.58
N ARG A 83 8.91 2.23 -8.84
CA ARG A 83 8.54 3.16 -9.92
C ARG A 83 7.46 2.62 -10.87
N ALA A 84 7.04 1.36 -10.69
CA ALA A 84 5.99 0.74 -11.49
C ALA A 84 4.63 0.90 -10.80
N VAL A 85 3.59 1.13 -11.61
CA VAL A 85 2.20 1.24 -11.18
C VAL A 85 1.39 0.21 -11.95
N ILE A 86 0.70 -0.67 -11.24
CA ILE A 86 -0.18 -1.68 -11.81
C ILE A 86 -1.61 -1.31 -11.44
N ARG A 87 -2.48 -1.18 -12.44
CA ARG A 87 -3.87 -0.77 -12.26
C ARG A 87 -4.78 -1.86 -12.78
N ILE A 88 -5.66 -2.35 -11.92
CA ILE A 88 -6.64 -3.40 -12.22
C ILE A 88 -8.01 -2.74 -12.17
N GLU A 89 -8.73 -2.71 -13.29
CA GLU A 89 -10.05 -2.08 -13.41
C GLU A 89 -11.13 -3.13 -13.66
N GLY A 90 -12.31 -2.92 -13.09
CA GLY A 90 -13.49 -3.77 -13.28
C GLY A 90 -13.86 -4.57 -12.03
N ALA A 91 -14.58 -5.68 -12.23
CA ALA A 91 -14.96 -6.58 -11.15
C ALA A 91 -13.74 -7.41 -10.73
N VAL A 92 -12.97 -6.90 -9.76
CA VAL A 92 -11.77 -7.59 -9.27
C VAL A 92 -12.17 -8.67 -8.27
N ASP A 93 -12.03 -9.94 -8.67
CA ASP A 93 -12.21 -11.08 -7.77
C ASP A 93 -10.96 -11.33 -6.91
N ALA A 94 -11.17 -11.84 -5.69
CA ALA A 94 -10.11 -12.13 -4.74
C ALA A 94 -9.09 -13.16 -5.27
N THR A 95 -9.52 -14.12 -6.11
CA THR A 95 -8.59 -15.10 -6.72
C THR A 95 -7.69 -14.45 -7.77
N THR A 96 -8.25 -13.55 -8.58
CA THR A 96 -7.52 -12.78 -9.59
C THR A 96 -6.49 -11.88 -8.91
N LEU A 97 -6.89 -11.17 -7.85
CA LEU A 97 -5.99 -10.31 -7.09
C LEU A 97 -4.84 -11.12 -6.43
N ARG A 98 -5.15 -12.28 -5.82
CA ARG A 98 -4.12 -13.17 -5.24
C ARG A 98 -3.12 -13.65 -6.27
N THR A 99 -3.59 -14.08 -7.44
CA THR A 99 -2.74 -14.54 -8.53
C THR A 99 -1.79 -13.44 -9.00
N VAL A 100 -2.28 -12.19 -9.10
CA VAL A 100 -1.44 -11.04 -9.46
C VAL A 100 -0.40 -10.78 -8.38
N LEU A 101 -0.78 -10.78 -7.10
CA LEU A 101 0.14 -10.54 -5.99
C LEU A 101 1.23 -11.62 -5.87
N ASP A 102 0.89 -12.90 -6.02
CA ASP A 102 1.83 -14.03 -5.95
C ASP A 102 2.90 -13.97 -7.04
N ARG A 103 2.61 -13.33 -8.18
CA ARG A 103 3.56 -13.14 -9.29
C ARG A 103 4.38 -11.86 -9.18
N LEU A 104 4.01 -10.96 -8.27
CA LEU A 104 4.67 -9.67 -8.05
C LEU A 104 5.62 -9.69 -6.85
N THR A 105 5.46 -10.63 -5.92
CA THR A 105 6.45 -10.91 -4.88
C THR A 105 7.58 -11.77 -5.44
N PRO A 106 8.87 -11.32 -5.36
CA PRO A 106 10.01 -12.14 -5.77
C PRO A 106 10.24 -13.36 -4.87
#